data_AF-A0A6A8LRB0-F1
#
_entry.id   AF-A0A6A8LRB0-F1
#
_cell.length_a   1.000
_cell.length_b   1.000
_cell.length_c   1.000
_cell.angle_alpha   90.00
_cell.angle_beta   90.00
_cell.angle_gamma   90.00
#
_symmetry.space_group_name_H-M   'P 1'
#
loop_
_entity.id
_entity.type
_entity.pdbx_description
1 polymer ?
#
loop_
_entity_poly.entity_id
_entity_poly.type
_entity_poly.pdbx_seq_one_letter_code
_entity_poly.pdbx_strand_id
1 'polypeptide(L)'
;GESGIPILHLNKLNLAGLTLGTLMRYRSKKVTDFLQDLMQKTGVSKLVTGTYLLVKEPINIVVNGTTRSGKGESLVNPSIDTISRAKTKSSLVVTDPKGEIYQASYKTLRKRGYNVQVLSFQDMDWSMSYDPLALAKEAAKHGYYEKVQERVNAVAEAIYRKSKGGFTKGNEKYWEDTAISLF
;
A
#
# COMPACT_ATOMS: atom_id res chain seq x y z
N GLY A 1 -18.61 -5.06 0.01
CA GLY A 1 -17.89 -6.08 0.79
C GLY A 1 -16.97 -5.40 1.77
N GLU A 2 -16.44 -6.16 2.73
CA GLU A 2 -15.37 -5.71 3.61
C GLU A 2 -14.04 -5.64 2.85
N SER A 3 -13.11 -4.87 3.41
CA SER A 3 -11.73 -4.78 2.92
C SER A 3 -11.00 -6.10 3.18
N GLY A 4 -10.06 -6.44 2.31
CA GLY A 4 -9.27 -7.66 2.43
C GLY A 4 -8.21 -7.76 1.34
N ILE A 5 -7.24 -8.66 1.54
CA ILE A 5 -6.14 -8.85 0.59
C ILE A 5 -6.53 -9.91 -0.44
N PRO A 6 -6.44 -9.61 -1.75
CA PRO A 6 -6.71 -10.58 -2.79
C PRO A 6 -5.62 -11.66 -2.84
N ILE A 7 -6.04 -12.93 -2.76
CA ILE A 7 -5.13 -14.09 -2.90
C ILE A 7 -5.23 -14.72 -4.27
N LEU A 8 -6.46 -14.83 -4.79
CA LEU A 8 -6.72 -15.52 -6.04
C LEU A 8 -7.76 -14.76 -6.84
N HIS A 9 -7.55 -14.70 -8.16
CA HIS A 9 -8.54 -14.25 -9.11
C HIS A 9 -9.10 -15.46 -9.87
N LEU A 10 -10.41 -15.69 -9.75
CA LEU A 10 -11.12 -16.72 -10.47
C LEU A 10 -11.86 -16.10 -11.65
N ASN A 11 -11.48 -16.49 -12.86
CA ASN A 11 -12.17 -16.04 -14.07
C ASN A 11 -13.56 -16.70 -14.15
N LYS A 12 -14.59 -15.93 -14.52
CA LYS A 12 -15.91 -16.50 -14.79
C LYS A 12 -15.90 -17.23 -16.13
N LEU A 13 -16.71 -18.28 -16.24
CA LEU A 13 -16.97 -19.01 -17.50
C LEU A 13 -17.92 -18.23 -18.42
N ASN A 14 -17.77 -16.91 -18.52
CA ASN A 14 -18.49 -16.07 -19.46
C ASN A 14 -17.51 -15.52 -20.50
N LEU A 15 -18.02 -14.98 -21.61
CA LEU A 15 -17.17 -14.49 -22.69
C LEU A 15 -16.15 -13.46 -22.19
N ALA A 16 -16.55 -12.56 -21.28
CA ALA A 16 -15.65 -11.60 -20.64
C ALA A 16 -14.53 -12.27 -19.79
N GLY A 17 -14.84 -13.29 -19.01
CA GLY A 17 -13.86 -14.00 -18.19
C GLY A 17 -12.94 -14.90 -19.02
N LEU A 18 -13.43 -15.45 -20.13
CA LEU A 18 -12.63 -16.19 -21.10
C LEU A 18 -11.67 -15.27 -21.84
N THR A 19 -12.11 -14.09 -22.29
CA THR A 19 -11.25 -13.09 -22.94
C THR A 19 -10.18 -12.55 -21.99
N LEU A 20 -10.53 -12.27 -20.73
CA LEU A 20 -9.54 -11.91 -19.70
C LEU A 20 -8.56 -13.06 -19.44
N GLY A 21 -9.06 -14.29 -19.36
CA GLY A 21 -8.21 -15.47 -19.21
C GLY A 21 -7.25 -15.68 -20.39
N THR A 22 -7.69 -15.39 -21.61
CA THR A 22 -6.83 -15.44 -22.81
C THR A 22 -5.83 -14.30 -22.81
N LEU A 23 -6.23 -13.08 -22.46
CA LEU A 23 -5.32 -11.94 -22.25
C LEU A 23 -4.23 -12.23 -21.22
N MET A 24 -4.58 -12.89 -20.13
CA MET A 24 -3.66 -13.25 -19.05
C MET A 24 -2.73 -14.41 -19.42
N ARG A 25 -3.22 -15.43 -20.15
CA ARG A 25 -2.44 -16.63 -20.50
C ARG A 25 -1.69 -16.53 -21.82
N TYR A 26 -2.24 -15.81 -22.79
CA TYR A 26 -1.77 -15.79 -24.18
C TYR A 26 -1.42 -14.37 -24.62
N ARG A 27 -0.17 -14.21 -25.05
CA ARG A 27 0.40 -12.94 -25.52
C ARG A 27 0.25 -12.77 -27.05
N SER A 28 -0.88 -13.15 -27.64
CA SER A 28 -1.11 -13.00 -29.08
C SER A 28 -1.97 -11.76 -29.35
N LYS A 29 -1.40 -10.74 -30.00
CA LYS A 29 -2.10 -9.49 -30.32
C LYS A 29 -3.34 -9.72 -31.19
N LYS A 30 -3.23 -10.50 -32.27
CA LYS A 30 -4.36 -10.74 -33.20
C LYS A 30 -5.58 -11.38 -32.52
N VAL A 31 -5.35 -12.37 -31.66
CA VAL A 31 -6.42 -13.06 -30.93
C VAL A 31 -7.03 -12.13 -29.88
N THR A 32 -6.19 -11.34 -29.21
CA THR A 32 -6.60 -10.36 -28.22
C THR A 32 -7.48 -9.28 -28.83
N ASP A 33 -7.03 -8.68 -29.93
CA ASP A 33 -7.72 -7.59 -30.62
C ASP A 33 -9.08 -8.06 -31.17
N PHE A 34 -9.11 -9.28 -31.73
CA PHE A 34 -10.35 -9.92 -32.18
C PHE A 34 -11.34 -10.12 -31.02
N LEU A 35 -10.88 -10.67 -29.90
CA LEU A 35 -11.71 -10.92 -28.73
C LEU A 35 -12.20 -9.60 -28.08
N GLN A 36 -11.38 -8.55 -28.07
CA GLN A 36 -11.76 -7.23 -27.59
C GLN A 36 -12.83 -6.58 -28.47
N ASP A 37 -12.68 -6.63 -29.80
CA ASP A 37 -13.67 -6.12 -30.75
C ASP A 37 -15.00 -6.86 -30.60
N LEU A 38 -14.96 -8.18 -30.38
CA LEU A 38 -16.13 -9.01 -30.12
C LEU A 38 -16.82 -8.64 -28.81
N MET A 39 -16.07 -8.41 -27.74
CA MET A 39 -16.61 -7.92 -26.46
C MET A 39 -17.26 -6.52 -26.60
N GLN A 40 -16.64 -5.64 -27.39
CA GLN A 40 -17.12 -4.28 -27.59
C GLN A 40 -18.42 -4.26 -28.41
N LYS A 41 -18.49 -5.07 -29.47
CA LYS A 41 -19.68 -5.23 -30.32
C LYS A 41 -20.85 -5.94 -29.64
N THR A 42 -20.57 -6.90 -28.75
CA THR A 42 -21.62 -7.64 -28.02
C THR A 42 -22.15 -6.91 -26.79
N GLY A 43 -21.55 -5.77 -26.39
CA GLY A 43 -21.95 -5.02 -25.19
C GLY A 43 -21.64 -5.74 -23.86
N VAL A 44 -20.90 -6.85 -23.94
CA VAL A 44 -20.58 -7.76 -22.82
C VAL A 44 -19.45 -7.23 -21.93
N SER A 45 -18.81 -6.11 -22.30
CA SER A 45 -17.72 -5.47 -21.52
C SER A 45 -18.09 -5.12 -20.07
N LYS A 46 -19.38 -4.93 -19.77
CA LYS A 46 -19.88 -4.67 -18.41
C LYS A 46 -20.11 -5.94 -17.58
N LEU A 47 -19.98 -7.14 -18.16
CA LEU A 47 -20.15 -8.38 -17.40
C LEU A 47 -18.98 -8.60 -16.45
N VAL A 48 -19.30 -9.08 -15.25
CA VAL A 48 -18.31 -9.45 -14.24
C VAL A 48 -17.35 -10.48 -14.82
N THR A 49 -16.09 -10.10 -14.92
CA THR A 49 -15.04 -10.85 -15.60
C THR A 49 -14.45 -11.97 -14.72
N GLY A 50 -14.48 -11.76 -13.41
CA GLY A 50 -14.02 -12.71 -12.42
C GLY A 50 -14.36 -12.28 -11.00
N THR A 51 -13.95 -13.11 -10.04
CA THR A 51 -14.14 -12.88 -8.61
C THR A 51 -12.80 -13.00 -7.91
N TYR A 52 -12.51 -12.08 -6.98
CA TYR A 52 -11.37 -12.18 -6.08
C TYR A 52 -11.74 -12.92 -4.80
N LEU A 53 -10.92 -13.88 -4.41
CA LEU A 53 -10.95 -14.47 -3.08
C LEU A 53 -10.11 -13.59 -2.14
N LEU A 54 -10.74 -13.10 -1.08
CA LEU A 54 -10.14 -12.17 -0.14
C LEU A 54 -9.89 -12.86 1.20
N VAL A 55 -8.71 -12.66 1.75
CA VAL A 55 -8.45 -12.93 3.16
C VAL A 55 -8.74 -11.67 3.96
N LYS A 56 -9.49 -11.86 5.06
CA LYS A 56 -10.03 -10.78 5.89
C LYS A 56 -9.39 -10.75 7.27
N GLU A 57 -8.76 -11.84 7.68
CA GLU A 57 -8.04 -11.93 8.94
C GLU A 57 -6.83 -10.98 8.94
N PRO A 58 -6.42 -10.44 10.11
CA PRO A 58 -5.25 -9.60 10.25
C PRO A 58 -3.97 -10.44 10.14
N ILE A 59 -3.62 -10.81 8.90
CA ILE A 59 -2.41 -11.56 8.57
C ILE A 59 -1.35 -10.66 7.96
N ASN A 60 -0.08 -11.00 8.19
CA ASN A 60 1.06 -10.37 7.53
C ASN A 60 1.46 -11.20 6.30
N ILE A 61 1.73 -10.53 5.18
CA ILE A 61 2.13 -11.18 3.93
C ILE A 61 3.50 -10.70 3.52
N VAL A 62 4.39 -11.64 3.20
CA VAL A 62 5.71 -11.37 2.64
C VAL A 62 5.71 -11.81 1.19
N VAL A 63 5.96 -10.87 0.27
CA VAL A 63 6.14 -11.17 -1.16
C VAL A 63 7.60 -11.07 -1.51
N ASN A 64 8.19 -12.22 -1.82
CA ASN A 64 9.55 -12.29 -2.32
C ASN A 64 9.57 -12.46 -3.85
N GLY A 65 10.52 -11.82 -4.50
CA GLY A 65 10.71 -11.91 -5.94
C GLY A 65 11.81 -10.97 -6.40
N THR A 66 12.37 -11.22 -7.58
CA THR A 66 13.42 -10.39 -8.15
C THR A 66 12.88 -9.06 -8.68
N THR A 67 13.76 -8.13 -9.03
CA THR A 67 13.37 -6.91 -9.76
C THR A 67 12.76 -7.30 -11.10
N ARG A 68 11.70 -6.60 -11.54
CA ARG A 68 10.93 -6.90 -12.76
C ARG A 68 10.10 -8.19 -12.72
N SER A 69 9.96 -8.85 -11.56
CA SER A 69 9.06 -10.00 -11.40
C SER A 69 7.56 -9.62 -11.31
N GLY A 70 7.22 -8.34 -11.44
CA GLY A 70 5.84 -7.86 -11.41
C GLY A 70 5.21 -7.73 -10.02
N LYS A 71 5.98 -7.74 -8.92
CA LYS A 71 5.42 -7.69 -7.55
C LYS A 71 4.41 -6.56 -7.31
N GLY A 72 4.68 -5.37 -7.87
CA GLY A 72 3.78 -4.21 -7.78
C GLY A 72 2.44 -4.45 -8.47
N GLU A 73 2.48 -4.89 -9.73
CA GLU A 73 1.28 -5.15 -10.54
C GLU A 73 0.51 -6.40 -10.10
N SER A 74 1.20 -7.43 -9.64
CA SER A 74 0.57 -8.72 -9.30
C SER A 74 -0.14 -8.71 -7.95
N LEU A 75 0.35 -7.95 -6.95
CA LEU A 75 -0.27 -7.93 -5.63
C LEU A 75 -0.57 -6.51 -5.12
N VAL A 76 0.37 -5.58 -5.17
CA VAL A 76 0.23 -4.26 -4.53
C VAL A 76 -0.93 -3.47 -5.15
N ASN A 77 -0.92 -3.30 -6.48
CA ASN A 77 -1.96 -2.58 -7.20
C ASN A 77 -3.35 -3.23 -7.04
N PRO A 78 -3.52 -4.56 -7.24
CA PRO A 78 -4.78 -5.25 -6.96
C PRO A 78 -5.26 -5.13 -5.51
N SER A 79 -4.33 -5.11 -4.54
CA SER A 79 -4.68 -4.95 -3.12
C SER A 79 -5.24 -3.56 -2.84
N ILE A 80 -4.56 -2.50 -3.29
CA ILE A 80 -5.04 -1.12 -3.16
C ILE A 80 -6.42 -0.96 -3.83
N ASP A 81 -6.56 -1.52 -5.02
CA ASP A 81 -7.79 -1.43 -5.80
C ASP A 81 -8.96 -2.19 -5.15
N THR A 82 -8.70 -3.34 -4.54
CA THR A 82 -9.70 -4.14 -3.81
C THR A 82 -10.11 -3.47 -2.51
N ILE A 83 -9.14 -3.03 -1.70
CA ILE A 83 -9.37 -2.34 -0.42
C ILE A 83 -10.19 -1.06 -0.66
N SER A 84 -9.84 -0.29 -1.68
CA SER A 84 -10.53 0.98 -1.95
C SER A 84 -11.93 0.84 -2.55
N ARG A 85 -12.30 -0.35 -3.05
CA ARG A 85 -13.68 -0.69 -3.46
C ARG A 85 -14.56 -1.18 -2.31
N ALA A 86 -13.98 -1.50 -1.15
CA ALA A 86 -14.75 -2.00 -0.02
C ALA A 86 -15.78 -0.96 0.45
N LYS A 87 -16.91 -1.45 0.98
CA LYS A 87 -17.96 -0.61 1.58
C LYS A 87 -17.42 0.05 2.85
N THR A 88 -16.76 -0.75 3.68
CA THR A 88 -15.98 -0.29 4.84
C THR A 88 -14.56 -0.06 4.37
N LYS A 89 -14.20 1.21 4.20
CA LYS A 89 -12.90 1.63 3.69
C LYS A 89 -11.84 1.55 4.78
N SER A 90 -10.75 0.83 4.52
CA SER A 90 -9.57 0.82 5.40
C SER A 90 -8.63 1.96 5.04
N SER A 91 -7.94 2.52 6.04
CA SER A 91 -6.81 3.42 5.83
C SER A 91 -5.63 2.67 5.19
N LEU A 92 -4.88 3.36 4.34
CA LEU A 92 -3.72 2.79 3.63
C LEU A 92 -2.48 3.62 3.95
N VAL A 93 -1.40 2.94 4.34
CA VAL A 93 -0.06 3.51 4.45
C VAL A 93 0.83 2.71 3.52
N VAL A 94 1.40 3.36 2.52
CA VAL A 94 2.20 2.71 1.47
C VAL A 94 3.55 3.38 1.39
N THR A 95 4.62 2.59 1.46
CA THR A 95 5.99 3.05 1.23
C THR A 95 6.31 2.92 -0.25
N ASP A 96 6.53 4.04 -0.93
CA ASP A 96 6.79 4.07 -2.36
C ASP A 96 8.08 4.86 -2.66
N PRO A 97 9.23 4.18 -2.71
CA PRO A 97 10.52 4.84 -2.95
C PRO A 97 10.65 5.41 -4.38
N LYS A 98 9.77 5.02 -5.32
CA LYS A 98 9.84 5.43 -6.73
C LYS A 98 8.70 6.35 -7.16
N GLY A 99 7.61 6.43 -6.40
CA GLY A 99 6.41 7.20 -6.73
C GLY A 99 5.48 6.53 -7.76
N GLU A 100 5.79 5.32 -8.24
CA GLU A 100 5.00 4.60 -9.25
C GLU A 100 3.58 4.27 -8.74
N ILE A 101 3.49 3.82 -7.48
CA ILE A 101 2.22 3.42 -6.86
C ILE A 101 1.37 4.66 -6.58
N TYR A 102 1.98 5.75 -6.11
CA TYR A 102 1.29 7.01 -5.91
C TYR A 102 0.68 7.53 -7.21
N GLN A 103 1.48 7.62 -8.28
CA GLN A 103 1.01 8.09 -9.59
C GLN A 103 -0.14 7.24 -10.14
N ALA A 104 -0.06 5.92 -10.01
CA ALA A 104 -1.09 5.00 -10.50
C ALA A 104 -2.39 5.05 -9.69
N SER A 105 -2.31 5.23 -8.36
CA SER A 105 -3.47 5.10 -7.47
C SER A 105 -4.14 6.43 -7.09
N TYR A 106 -3.45 7.57 -7.18
CA TYR A 106 -3.91 8.87 -6.67
C TYR A 106 -5.31 9.27 -7.15
N LYS A 107 -5.52 9.33 -8.47
CA LYS A 107 -6.79 9.74 -9.07
C LYS A 107 -7.92 8.79 -8.69
N THR A 108 -7.64 7.50 -8.68
CA THR A 108 -8.61 6.44 -8.37
C THR A 108 -9.05 6.51 -6.91
N LEU A 109 -8.11 6.65 -5.98
CA LEU A 109 -8.39 6.76 -4.54
C LEU A 109 -9.17 8.04 -4.22
N ARG A 110 -8.78 9.18 -4.79
CA ARG A 110 -9.51 10.46 -4.64
C ARG A 110 -10.95 10.34 -5.16
N LYS A 111 -11.17 9.75 -6.34
CA LYS A 111 -12.51 9.50 -6.89
C LYS A 111 -13.35 8.59 -6.00
N ARG A 112 -12.70 7.66 -5.28
CA ARG A 112 -13.33 6.78 -4.30
C ARG A 112 -13.47 7.44 -2.92
N GLY A 113 -13.20 8.74 -2.78
CA GLY A 113 -13.45 9.50 -1.54
C GLY A 113 -12.37 9.36 -0.46
N TYR A 114 -11.16 8.94 -0.83
CA TYR A 114 -10.01 8.93 0.09
C TYR A 114 -9.34 10.31 0.15
N ASN A 115 -8.89 10.71 1.35
CA ASN A 115 -7.95 11.81 1.50
C ASN A 115 -6.52 11.30 1.28
N VAL A 116 -6.01 11.44 0.06
CA VAL A 116 -4.67 10.95 -0.31
C VAL A 116 -3.62 12.02 -0.01
N GLN A 117 -2.72 11.73 0.90
CA GLN A 117 -1.58 12.58 1.29
C GLN A 117 -0.27 11.88 0.92
N VAL A 118 0.76 12.67 0.61
CA VAL A 118 2.10 12.16 0.31
C VAL A 118 3.10 12.81 1.22
N LEU A 119 3.93 12.02 1.89
CA LEU A 119 5.12 12.52 2.56
C LEU A 119 6.32 12.20 1.66
N SER A 120 6.73 13.19 0.88
CA SER A 120 7.90 13.14 0.01
C SER A 120 9.08 13.83 0.71
N PHE A 121 10.22 13.15 0.70
CA PHE A 121 11.51 13.71 1.13
C PHE A 121 12.37 14.20 -0.04
N GLN A 122 11.97 13.90 -1.27
CA GLN A 122 12.69 14.33 -2.48
C GLN A 122 12.19 15.68 -2.98
N ASP A 123 10.87 15.85 -2.94
CA ASP A 123 10.19 17.06 -3.40
C ASP A 123 9.27 17.51 -2.27
N MET A 124 9.71 18.54 -1.53
CA MET A 124 8.97 19.05 -0.38
C MET A 124 7.80 19.96 -0.79
N ASP A 125 7.81 20.54 -1.98
CA ASP A 125 6.75 21.45 -2.45
C ASP A 125 5.43 20.69 -2.66
N TRP A 126 5.53 19.42 -3.06
CA TRP A 126 4.39 18.52 -3.27
C TRP A 126 4.17 17.54 -2.11
N SER A 127 4.80 17.79 -0.96
CA SER A 127 4.72 16.96 0.23
C SER A 127 3.73 17.52 1.24
N MET A 128 3.17 16.64 2.07
CA MET A 128 2.41 17.03 3.25
C MET A 128 3.36 17.54 4.34
N SER A 129 2.91 18.52 5.11
CA SER A 129 3.61 18.90 6.34
C SER A 129 3.52 17.78 7.36
N TYR A 130 4.65 17.42 7.96
CA TYR A 130 4.72 16.41 9.00
C TYR A 130 5.57 16.90 10.16
N ASP A 131 4.97 16.97 11.35
CA ASP A 131 5.65 17.26 12.60
C ASP A 131 5.63 16.00 13.47
N PRO A 132 6.76 15.29 13.64
CA PRO A 132 6.81 14.07 14.45
C PRO A 132 6.51 14.32 15.93
N LEU A 133 6.65 15.56 16.42
CA LEU A 133 6.36 15.93 17.80
C LEU A 133 4.94 16.48 17.99
N ALA A 134 4.10 16.50 16.94
CA ALA A 134 2.74 17.05 17.02
C ALA A 134 1.93 16.40 18.15
N LEU A 135 2.00 15.07 18.26
CA LEU A 135 1.32 14.33 19.31
C LEU A 135 1.87 14.65 20.71
N ALA A 136 3.18 14.82 20.86
CA ALA A 136 3.78 15.21 22.14
C ALA A 136 3.33 16.62 22.56
N LYS A 137 3.34 17.58 21.62
CA LYS A 137 2.87 18.95 21.85
C LYS A 137 1.40 18.99 22.27
N GLU A 138 0.54 18.18 21.66
CA GLU A 138 -0.86 18.06 22.02
C GLU A 138 -1.04 17.50 23.44
N ALA A 139 -0.31 16.43 23.78
CA ALA A 139 -0.34 15.86 25.14
C ALA A 139 0.11 16.87 26.20
N ALA A 140 1.14 17.67 25.90
CA ALA A 140 1.64 18.72 26.79
C ALA A 140 0.60 19.82 27.03
N LYS A 141 -0.14 20.23 25.99
CA LYS A 141 -1.24 21.21 26.11
C LYS A 141 -2.36 20.73 27.03
N HIS A 142 -2.59 19.43 27.10
CA HIS A 142 -3.59 18.82 27.99
C HIS A 142 -3.03 18.47 29.38
N GLY A 143 -1.76 18.74 29.67
CA GLY A 143 -1.12 18.45 30.96
C GLY A 143 -0.74 16.98 31.17
N TYR A 144 -0.77 16.14 30.14
CA TYR A 144 -0.43 14.71 30.24
C TYR A 144 1.09 14.48 30.09
N TYR A 145 1.88 14.94 31.06
CA TYR A 145 3.34 14.90 30.97
C TYR A 145 3.94 13.49 30.80
N GLU A 146 3.34 12.46 31.42
CA GLU A 146 3.76 11.07 31.20
C GLU A 146 3.64 10.65 29.74
N LYS A 147 2.51 10.99 29.09
CA LYS A 147 2.28 10.72 27.67
C LYS A 147 3.18 11.56 26.76
N VAL A 148 3.60 12.74 27.21
CA VAL A 148 4.58 13.56 26.47
C VAL A 148 5.91 12.81 26.42
N GLN A 149 6.42 12.36 27.56
CA GLN A 149 7.69 11.64 27.63
C GLN A 149 7.65 10.36 26.80
N GLU A 150 6.56 9.58 26.89
CA GLU A 150 6.38 8.38 26.06
C GLU A 150 6.42 8.70 24.56
N ARG A 151 5.71 9.74 24.12
CA ARG A 151 5.65 10.15 22.70
C ARG A 151 6.98 10.69 22.19
N VAL A 152 7.69 11.48 23.00
CA VAL A 152 9.04 11.99 22.66
C VAL A 152 10.03 10.83 22.54
N ASN A 153 10.03 9.91 23.50
CA ASN A 153 10.87 8.71 23.46
C ASN A 153 10.55 7.85 22.24
N ALA A 154 9.29 7.66 21.87
CA ALA A 154 8.92 6.90 20.68
C ALA A 154 9.48 7.54 19.38
N VAL A 155 9.49 8.87 19.29
CA VAL A 155 10.10 9.59 18.17
C VAL A 155 11.62 9.43 18.17
N ALA A 156 12.26 9.56 19.34
CA ALA A 156 13.70 9.36 19.49
C ALA A 156 14.12 7.95 19.07
N GLU A 157 13.40 6.94 19.55
CA GLU A 157 13.65 5.54 19.17
C GLU A 157 13.47 5.32 17.67
N ALA A 158 12.46 5.93 17.04
CA ALA A 158 12.25 5.79 15.59
C ALA A 158 13.39 6.40 14.74
N ILE A 159 14.07 7.43 15.26
CA ILE A 159 15.17 8.12 14.55
C ILE A 159 16.51 7.43 14.81
N TYR A 160 16.84 7.17 16.08
CA TYR A 160 18.17 6.73 16.49
C TYR A 160 18.35 5.22 16.55
N ARG A 161 17.28 4.45 16.81
CA ARG A 161 17.42 3.00 16.95
C ARG A 161 17.62 2.37 15.58
N LYS A 162 18.79 1.76 15.35
CA LYS A 162 19.04 1.02 14.11
C LYS A 162 18.30 -0.32 14.13
N SER A 163 17.38 -0.50 13.18
CA SER A 163 16.78 -1.79 12.87
C SER A 163 17.78 -2.68 12.11
N LYS A 164 18.78 -3.25 12.78
CA LYS A 164 19.48 -4.44 12.27
C LYS A 164 19.64 -5.49 13.36
N GLY A 165 18.87 -6.57 13.20
CA GLY A 165 18.89 -7.79 14.00
C GLY A 165 20.16 -8.63 13.82
N GLY A 166 21.31 -8.03 14.12
CA GLY A 166 22.51 -8.75 14.55
C GLY A 166 22.90 -8.13 15.88
N PHE A 167 23.29 -8.94 16.87
CA PHE A 167 23.83 -8.45 18.15
C PHE A 167 24.77 -7.27 17.90
N THR A 168 24.35 -6.06 18.25
CA THR A 168 25.17 -4.85 18.16
C THR A 168 26.35 -5.07 19.10
N LYS A 169 27.51 -5.43 18.54
CA LYS A 169 28.72 -5.65 19.33
C LYS A 169 29.29 -4.29 19.74
N GLY A 170 29.27 -4.00 21.05
CA GLY A 170 30.09 -2.95 21.68
C GLY A 170 29.46 -1.55 21.75
N ASN A 171 30.33 -0.52 21.71
CA ASN A 171 30.08 0.89 22.01
C ASN A 171 28.93 1.55 21.23
N GLU A 172 28.48 0.98 20.11
CA GLU A 172 27.38 1.53 19.30
C GLU A 172 26.06 1.61 20.07
N LYS A 173 25.73 0.58 20.85
CA LYS A 173 24.53 0.60 21.70
C LYS A 173 24.59 1.73 22.74
N TYR A 174 25.77 1.97 23.32
CA TYR A 174 25.97 3.07 24.26
C TYR A 174 25.71 4.43 23.59
N TRP A 175 26.20 4.64 22.37
CA TRP A 175 25.95 5.88 21.63
C TRP A 175 24.48 6.06 21.24
N GLU A 176 23.79 4.97 20.86
CA GLU A 176 22.35 4.99 20.55
C GLU A 176 21.50 5.30 21.81
N ASP A 177 21.76 4.61 22.92
CA ASP A 177 21.01 4.81 24.17
C ASP A 177 21.26 6.21 24.75
N THR A 178 22.50 6.72 24.64
CA THR A 178 22.84 8.09 25.04
C THR A 178 22.16 9.12 24.15
N ALA A 179 22.10 8.89 22.84
CA ALA A 179 21.42 9.79 21.90
C ALA A 179 19.90 9.83 22.14
N ILE A 180 19.27 8.69 22.42
CA ILE A 180 17.85 8.61 22.78
C ILE A 180 17.58 9.34 24.10
N SER A 181 18.46 9.17 25.09
CA SER A 181 18.30 9.83 26.40
C SER A 181 18.53 11.33 26.37
N LEU A 182 19.27 11.83 25.37
CA LEU A 182 19.54 13.26 25.18
C LEU A 182 18.39 13.99 24.47
N PHE A 183 17.56 13.28 23.71
CA PHE A 183 16.48 13.81 22.89
C PHE A 183 15.31 14.35 23.72
#